data_AF-A0A7S3MKR8-F1
#
_entry.id   AF-A0A7S3MKR8-F1
#
_cell.length_a   1.000
_cell.length_b   1.000
_cell.length_c   1.000
_cell.angle_alpha   90.00
_cell.angle_beta   90.00
_cell.angle_gamma   90.00
#
_symmetry.space_group_name_H-M   'P 1'
#
loop_
_entity.id
_entity.type
_entity.pdbx_description
1 polymer ?
#
loop_
_entity_poly.entity_id
_entity_poly.type
_entity_poly.pdbx_seq_one_letter_code
_entity_poly.pdbx_strand_id
1 'polypeptide(L)'
;VIDNQDQVESRKSQFHFENPRAKELRSSKQSTLMAQLIQEFLEFYRLDYSLAIFKPETNLAGKVDKDELASQAGINDFDASQPLLIQLLNAFNSGDRGTFKEVSGSK
;
A
#
# COMPACT_ATOMS: atom_id res chain seq x y z
N VAL A 1 -6.70 36.21 35.86
CA VAL A 1 -5.42 35.50 35.93
C VAL A 1 -5.67 34.19 36.64
N ILE A 2 -5.62 33.08 35.90
CA ILE A 2 -4.90 31.82 36.17
C ILE A 2 -5.04 31.02 34.88
N ASP A 3 -3.92 30.92 34.17
CA ASP A 3 -3.63 29.92 33.15
C ASP A 3 -3.85 28.52 33.70
N ASN A 4 -4.42 27.65 32.88
CA ASN A 4 -4.06 26.22 32.87
C ASN A 4 -4.15 25.74 31.42
N GLN A 5 -3.12 26.10 30.66
CA GLN A 5 -2.58 25.21 29.63
C GLN A 5 -2.18 23.87 30.28
N ASP A 6 -2.19 22.82 29.47
CA ASP A 6 -1.66 21.48 29.76
C ASP A 6 -2.54 20.49 30.52
N GLN A 7 -3.63 20.05 29.86
CA GLN A 7 -3.83 18.61 29.71
C GLN A 7 -4.09 18.28 28.25
N VAL A 8 -2.99 18.26 27.48
CA VAL A 8 -2.85 17.39 26.32
C VAL A 8 -2.85 15.96 26.87
N GLU A 9 -4.02 15.48 27.32
CA GLU A 9 -4.22 14.04 27.50
C GLU A 9 -4.02 13.44 26.12
N SER A 10 -2.95 12.68 26.03
CA SER A 10 -2.49 12.01 24.85
C SER A 10 -3.68 11.42 24.08
N ARG A 11 -3.90 11.89 22.85
CA ARG A 11 -4.54 11.06 21.82
C ARG A 11 -3.58 9.92 21.45
N LYS A 12 -3.15 9.14 22.43
CA LYS A 12 -2.52 7.85 22.21
C LYS A 12 -3.66 6.91 21.84
N SER A 13 -3.58 6.47 20.58
CA SER A 13 -4.13 5.24 20.02
C SER A 13 -5.67 5.08 20.04
N GLN A 14 -6.41 5.90 19.29
CA GLN A 14 -7.83 5.63 19.06
C GLN A 14 -8.10 4.42 18.13
N PHE A 15 -7.07 3.83 17.51
CA PHE A 15 -7.23 2.54 16.85
C PHE A 15 -6.00 1.64 17.10
N HIS A 16 -6.03 0.85 18.19
CA HIS A 16 -5.25 -0.39 18.29
C HIS A 16 -5.85 -1.48 17.37
N PHE A 17 -6.10 -1.14 16.09
CA PHE A 17 -6.54 -2.09 15.08
C PHE A 17 -5.32 -2.61 14.30
N GLU A 18 -4.24 -2.94 15.02
CA GLU A 18 -3.15 -3.70 14.42
C GLU A 18 -3.61 -5.16 14.32
N ASN A 19 -4.01 -5.57 13.12
CA ASN A 19 -4.27 -6.97 12.83
C ASN A 19 -2.93 -7.72 12.84
N PRO A 20 -2.71 -8.69 13.76
CA PRO A 20 -1.42 -9.36 13.90
C PRO A 20 -0.96 -10.04 12.61
N ARG A 21 -1.88 -10.57 11.81
CA ARG A 21 -1.56 -11.17 10.51
C ARG A 21 -1.23 -10.12 9.46
N ALA A 22 -1.94 -8.99 9.45
CA ALA A 22 -1.64 -7.90 8.53
C ALA A 22 -0.26 -7.29 8.80
N LYS A 23 0.22 -7.35 10.05
CA LYS A 23 1.58 -6.94 10.42
C LYS A 23 2.66 -7.74 9.68
N GLU A 24 2.38 -9.00 9.37
CA GLU A 24 3.29 -9.88 8.62
C GLU A 24 3.49 -9.44 7.16
N LEU A 25 2.66 -8.51 6.64
CA LEU A 25 2.85 -7.98 5.29
C LEU A 25 4.23 -7.31 5.11
N ARG A 26 4.81 -6.76 6.19
CA ARG A 26 6.15 -6.17 6.17
C ARG A 26 7.29 -7.18 6.27
N SER A 27 6.99 -8.44 6.55
CA SER A 27 7.98 -9.50 6.68
C SER A 27 8.57 -9.93 5.33
N SER A 28 7.90 -9.61 4.23
CA SER A 28 8.30 -9.99 2.87
C SER A 28 8.12 -8.84 1.91
N LYS A 29 9.10 -8.66 1.02
CA LYS A 29 9.03 -7.68 -0.08
C LYS A 29 7.80 -7.92 -0.96
N GLN A 30 7.46 -9.19 -1.21
CA GLN A 30 6.29 -9.56 -2.01
C GLN A 30 4.97 -9.24 -1.30
N SER A 31 4.90 -9.49 0.00
CA SER A 31 3.70 -9.18 0.79
C SER A 31 3.51 -7.66 0.93
N THR A 32 4.60 -6.91 1.07
CA THR A 32 4.57 -5.44 1.08
C THR A 32 4.10 -4.89 -0.26
N LEU A 33 4.68 -5.40 -1.36
CA LEU A 33 4.30 -5.03 -2.73
C LEU A 33 2.82 -5.30 -2.99
N MET A 34 2.30 -6.47 -2.60
CA MET A 34 0.88 -6.79 -2.72
C MET A 34 0.01 -5.82 -1.92
N ALA A 35 0.41 -5.48 -0.69
CA ALA A 35 -0.35 -4.55 0.14
C ALA A 35 -0.36 -3.13 -0.47
N GLN A 36 0.74 -2.68 -1.08
CA GLN A 36 0.81 -1.42 -1.81
C GLN A 36 -0.02 -1.44 -3.10
N LEU A 37 -0.08 -2.56 -3.83
CA LEU A 37 -0.96 -2.75 -4.98
C LEU A 37 -2.44 -2.63 -4.59
N ILE A 38 -2.83 -3.19 -3.44
CA ILE A 38 -4.18 -3.01 -2.88
C ILE A 38 -4.41 -1.55 -2.49
N GLN A 39 -3.43 -0.89 -1.86
CA GLN A 39 -3.52 0.53 -1.53
C GLN A 39 -3.77 1.39 -2.79
N GLU A 40 -3.03 1.18 -3.87
CA GLU A 40 -3.20 1.90 -5.14
C GLU A 40 -4.61 1.68 -5.72
N PHE A 41 -5.12 0.44 -5.68
CA PHE A 41 -6.47 0.14 -6.13
C PHE A 41 -7.54 0.89 -5.34
N LEU A 42 -7.40 0.96 -4.01
CA LEU A 42 -8.31 1.71 -3.15
C LEU A 42 -8.23 3.22 -3.45
N GLU A 43 -7.02 3.76 -3.64
CA GLU A 43 -6.78 5.16 -4.00
C GLU A 43 -7.38 5.50 -5.38
N PHE A 44 -7.22 4.62 -6.37
CA PHE A 44 -7.75 4.79 -7.73
C PHE A 44 -9.28 4.95 -7.74
N TYR A 45 -9.99 4.08 -7.01
CA TYR A 45 -11.46 4.13 -6.92
C TYR A 45 -12.00 5.10 -5.87
N ARG A 46 -11.11 5.86 -5.20
CA ARG A 46 -11.48 6.80 -4.13
C ARG A 46 -12.26 6.14 -3.00
N LEU A 47 -11.82 4.94 -2.60
CA LEU A 47 -12.40 4.18 -1.49
C LEU A 47 -11.87 4.70 -0.15
N ASP A 48 -12.05 5.99 0.11
CA ASP A 48 -11.37 6.72 1.18
C ASP A 48 -11.66 6.15 2.58
N TYR A 49 -12.90 5.70 2.82
CA TYR A 49 -13.26 5.05 4.09
C TYR A 49 -12.54 3.71 4.28
N SER A 50 -12.52 2.87 3.25
CA SER A 50 -11.80 1.59 3.30
C SER A 50 -10.30 1.84 3.45
N LEU A 51 -9.76 2.82 2.74
CA LEU A 51 -8.35 3.20 2.80
C LEU A 51 -7.94 3.72 4.18
N ALA A 52 -8.80 4.51 4.84
CA ALA A 52 -8.56 5.03 6.18
C ALA A 52 -8.46 3.94 7.25
N ILE A 53 -9.09 2.79 7.04
CA ILE A 53 -8.97 1.60 7.91
C ILE A 53 -7.81 0.71 7.45
N PHE A 54 -7.66 0.51 6.14
CA PHE A 54 -6.65 -0.38 5.57
C PHE A 54 -5.21 0.06 5.88
N LYS A 55 -4.92 1.37 5.78
CA LYS A 55 -3.57 1.90 6.07
C LYS A 55 -3.10 1.60 7.50
N PRO A 56 -3.85 1.94 8.57
CA PRO A 56 -3.44 1.58 9.93
C PRO A 56 -3.50 0.08 10.19
N GLU A 57 -4.44 -0.68 9.62
CA GLU A 57 -4.53 -2.14 9.82
C GLU A 57 -3.30 -2.89 9.29
N THR A 58 -2.80 -2.48 8.12
CA THR A 58 -1.59 -3.03 7.49
C THR A 58 -0.30 -2.35 7.98
N ASN A 59 -0.44 -1.23 8.71
CA ASN A 59 0.63 -0.30 9.05
C ASN A 59 1.50 0.03 7.82
N LEU A 60 0.81 0.32 6.71
CA LEU A 60 1.36 0.99 5.55
C LEU A 60 1.24 2.50 5.74
N ALA A 61 2.31 3.23 5.44
CA ALA A 61 2.35 4.68 5.55
C ALA A 61 2.70 5.32 4.20
N GLY A 62 2.19 6.53 3.98
CA GLY A 62 2.50 7.32 2.79
C GLY A 62 1.54 7.12 1.62
N LYS A 63 1.85 7.81 0.53
CA LYS A 63 1.26 7.61 -0.79
C LYS A 63 2.13 6.63 -1.56
N VAL A 64 1.50 5.84 -2.42
CA VAL A 64 2.24 4.96 -3.33
C VAL A 64 2.54 5.73 -4.61
N ASP A 65 3.79 5.69 -5.05
CA ASP A 65 4.17 6.12 -6.39
C ASP A 65 3.78 5.01 -7.36
N LYS A 66 2.88 5.32 -8.30
CA LYS A 66 2.32 4.32 -9.22
C LYS A 66 3.35 3.82 -10.22
N ASP A 67 4.27 4.67 -10.68
CA ASP A 67 5.33 4.30 -11.61
C ASP A 67 6.34 3.36 -10.92
N GLU A 68 6.74 3.71 -9.69
CA GLU A 68 7.61 2.85 -8.88
C GLU A 68 6.95 1.50 -8.61
N LEU A 69 5.68 1.50 -8.22
CA LEU A 69 4.93 0.29 -7.90
C LEU A 69 4.75 -0.62 -9.13
N ALA A 70 4.43 -0.05 -10.28
CA ALA A 70 4.31 -0.79 -11.54
C ALA A 70 5.65 -1.47 -11.90
N SER A 71 6.76 -0.75 -11.80
CA SER A 71 8.10 -1.27 -12.03
C SER A 71 8.44 -2.42 -11.07
N GLN A 72 8.15 -2.27 -9.77
CA GLN A 72 8.36 -3.32 -8.78
C GLN A 72 7.49 -4.56 -9.03
N ALA A 73 6.28 -4.37 -9.57
CA ALA A 73 5.37 -5.45 -9.97
C ALA A 73 5.71 -6.09 -11.33
N GLY A 74 6.74 -5.59 -12.03
CA GLY A 74 7.16 -6.11 -13.33
C GLY A 74 6.27 -5.68 -14.50
N ILE A 75 5.55 -4.56 -14.35
CA ILE A 75 4.69 -3.95 -15.36
C ILE A 75 5.45 -2.78 -15.99
N ASN A 76 5.88 -2.93 -17.26
CA ASN A 76 6.73 -1.92 -17.92
C ASN A 76 5.92 -0.83 -18.64
N ASP A 77 4.70 -1.13 -19.07
CA ASP A 77 3.86 -0.21 -19.85
C ASP A 77 2.43 -0.33 -19.31
N PHE A 78 2.13 0.50 -18.31
CA PHE A 78 0.84 0.46 -17.62
C PHE A 78 -0.04 1.64 -18.02
N ASP A 79 -1.34 1.38 -18.12
CA ASP A 79 -2.34 2.42 -18.33
C ASP A 79 -2.63 3.13 -16.99
N ALA A 80 -2.24 4.40 -16.86
CA ALA A 80 -2.49 5.19 -15.67
C ALA A 80 -3.99 5.36 -15.36
N SER A 81 -4.86 5.23 -16.38
CA SER A 81 -6.32 5.29 -16.25
C SER A 81 -6.95 4.00 -15.72
N GLN A 82 -6.14 2.99 -15.36
CA GLN A 82 -6.61 1.76 -14.72
C GLN A 82 -5.78 1.40 -13.48
N PRO A 83 -6.37 0.72 -12.46
CA PRO A 83 -5.60 0.19 -11.34
C PRO A 83 -4.58 -0.86 -11.78
N LEU A 84 -3.43 -0.93 -11.12
CA LEU A 84 -2.39 -1.90 -11.47
C LEU A 84 -2.85 -3.35 -11.26
N LEU A 85 -3.67 -3.61 -10.23
CA LEU A 85 -4.24 -4.95 -9.99
C LEU A 85 -5.12 -5.47 -11.13
N ILE A 86 -5.86 -4.59 -11.82
CA ILE A 86 -6.68 -4.98 -12.97
C ILE A 86 -5.79 -5.36 -14.15
N GLN A 87 -4.73 -4.59 -14.36
CA GLN A 87 -3.77 -4.85 -15.44
C GLN A 87 -3.00 -6.16 -15.19
N LEU A 88 -2.62 -6.45 -13.95
CA LEU A 88 -2.04 -7.74 -13.56
C LEU A 88 -2.99 -8.91 -13.82
N LEU A 89 -4.27 -8.78 -13.46
CA LEU A 89 -5.27 -9.81 -13.72
C LEU A 89 -5.45 -10.06 -15.22
N ASN A 90 -5.51 -8.99 -16.02
CA ASN A 90 -5.63 -9.08 -17.48
C ASN A 90 -4.41 -9.74 -18.11
N ALA A 91 -3.20 -9.36 -17.68
CA ALA A 91 -1.95 -9.97 -18.12
C ALA A 91 -1.94 -11.48 -17.82
N PHE A 92 -2.26 -11.86 -16.58
CA PHE A 92 -2.34 -13.26 -16.17
C PHE A 92 -3.36 -14.06 -17.00
N ASN A 93 -4.57 -13.53 -17.19
CA ASN A 93 -5.62 -14.17 -17.98
C ASN A 93 -5.25 -14.32 -19.46
N SER A 94 -4.39 -13.43 -19.98
CA SER A 94 -3.90 -13.47 -21.35
C SER A 94 -2.67 -14.38 -21.52
N GLY A 95 -2.16 -14.97 -20.44
CA GLY A 95 -0.97 -15.81 -20.43
C GLY A 95 0.35 -15.03 -20.41
N ASP A 96 0.31 -13.72 -20.25
CA ASP A 96 1.50 -12.89 -20.07
C ASP A 96 2.07 -13.11 -18.66
N ARG A 97 3.40 -13.15 -18.57
CA ARG A 97 4.16 -13.29 -17.33
C ARG A 97 5.09 -12.09 -17.27
N GLY A 98 4.65 -11.07 -16.54
CA GLY A 98 5.38 -9.80 -16.39
C GLY A 98 6.88 -10.00 -16.12
N THR A 99 7.68 -9.00 -16.47
CA THR A 99 9.14 -9.13 -16.39
C THR A 99 9.61 -8.74 -14.99
N PHE A 100 9.77 -9.72 -14.10
CA PHE A 100 10.42 -9.46 -12.81
C PHE A 100 11.91 -9.16 -13.06
N LYS A 101 12.32 -7.92 -12.85
CA LYS A 101 13.74 -7.55 -12.76
C LYS A 101 14.14 -7.62 -11.30
N GLU A 102 14.94 -8.63 -10.96
CA GLU A 102 15.57 -8.68 -9.65
C GLU A 102 16.49 -7.44 -9.53
N VAL A 103 16.11 -6.48 -8.70
CA VAL A 103 16.98 -5.33 -8.40
C VAL A 103 18.19 -5.89 -7.65
N SER A 104 19.27 -6.14 -8.38
CA SER A 104 20.56 -6.52 -7.83
C SER A 104 20.97 -5.45 -6.81
N GLY A 105 21.01 -5.82 -5.54
CA GLY A 105 21.32 -4.92 -4.44
C GLY A 105 22.64 -4.18 -4.67
N SER A 106 22.62 -2.86 -4.49
CA SER A 106 23.83 -2.13 -4.18
C SER A 106 24.31 -2.58 -2.80
N LYS A 107 25.58 -3.01 -2.76
CA LYS A 107 26.35 -3.27 -1.55
C LYS A 107 26.40 -2.06 -0.63
#